data_AF-A0A0G0DEW8-F1
#
_entry.id   AF-A0A0G0DEW8-F1
#
_cell.length_a   1.000
_cell.length_b   1.000
_cell.length_c   1.000
_cell.angle_alpha   90.00
_cell.angle_beta   90.00
_cell.angle_gamma   90.00
#
_symmetry.space_group_name_H-M   'P 1'
#
loop_
_entity.id
_entity.type
_entity.pdbx_description
1 polymer ?
#
loop_
_entity_poly.entity_id
_entity_poly.type
_entity_poly.pdbx_seq_one_letter_code
_entity_poly.pdbx_strand_id
1 'polypeptide(L)'
;MINLIPNKERKEINKCFYYRLVVLFLVISIFSFFVFFIAILPSYFLSSVKNSIVDVKLEAQKNEIVPLPDQKTLLIIKDLNKKLYLILNTENEKFIVSQKVINAIILKKMFNIKINNISYEENTSLQDRKISIEGSAPSREVLLSFRQALEDDANFKQVNLPISNFVKGSNIQFYLSLIPS
;
A
#
# COMPACT_ATOMS: atom_id res chain seq x y z
N MET A 1 0.03 106.05 -16.42
CA MET A 1 -0.63 105.02 -17.27
C MET A 1 -2.01 104.77 -16.70
N ILE A 2 -3.06 105.12 -17.45
CA ILE A 2 -4.45 104.98 -17.02
C ILE A 2 -4.81 103.49 -17.04
N ASN A 3 -5.38 102.99 -15.95
CA ASN A 3 -5.94 101.63 -15.88
C ASN A 3 -7.16 101.57 -16.80
N LEU A 4 -6.99 100.96 -17.98
CA LEU A 4 -7.92 101.03 -19.11
C LEU A 4 -9.04 99.97 -19.07
N ILE A 5 -9.08 99.12 -18.05
CA ILE A 5 -10.08 98.05 -17.96
C ILE A 5 -10.95 98.28 -16.71
N PRO A 6 -12.25 98.57 -16.88
CA PRO A 6 -13.19 98.69 -15.77
C PRO A 6 -13.19 97.43 -14.89
N ASN A 7 -13.22 97.59 -13.57
CA ASN A 7 -13.23 96.47 -12.61
C ASN A 7 -14.37 95.46 -12.82
N LYS A 8 -15.46 95.87 -13.49
CA LYS A 8 -16.55 94.97 -13.91
C LYS A 8 -16.12 94.02 -15.03
N GLU A 9 -15.46 94.51 -16.07
CA GLU A 9 -15.01 93.69 -17.22
C GLU A 9 -13.93 92.68 -16.81
N ARG A 10 -13.04 93.07 -15.90
CA ARG A 10 -12.01 92.16 -15.36
C ARG A 10 -12.62 90.96 -14.61
N LYS A 11 -13.75 91.14 -13.91
CA LYS A 11 -14.47 90.03 -13.25
C LYS A 11 -15.14 89.10 -14.26
N GLU A 12 -15.66 89.63 -15.36
CA GLU A 12 -16.25 88.81 -16.43
C GLU A 12 -15.19 87.99 -17.17
N ILE A 13 -14.04 88.59 -17.48
CA ILE A 13 -12.92 87.89 -18.12
C ILE A 13 -12.44 86.72 -17.24
N ASN A 14 -12.30 86.93 -15.93
CA ASN A 14 -11.94 85.87 -15.00
C ASN A 14 -13.00 84.76 -14.95
N LYS A 15 -14.29 85.10 -14.90
CA LYS A 15 -15.37 84.11 -14.93
C LYS A 15 -15.34 83.27 -16.21
N CYS A 16 -15.15 83.89 -17.37
CA CYS A 16 -15.02 83.19 -18.65
C CYS A 16 -13.81 82.24 -18.67
N PHE A 17 -12.67 82.66 -18.09
CA PHE A 17 -11.49 81.81 -17.96
C PHE A 17 -11.75 80.58 -17.10
N TYR A 18 -12.33 80.77 -15.91
CA TYR A 18 -12.67 79.64 -15.02
C TYR A 18 -13.74 78.72 -15.63
N TYR A 19 -14.75 79.26 -16.31
CA TYR A 19 -15.73 78.44 -17.03
C TYR A 19 -15.07 77.57 -18.10
N ARG A 20 -14.17 78.15 -18.90
CA ARG A 20 -13.46 77.41 -19.95
C ARG A 20 -12.56 76.33 -19.37
N LEU A 21 -11.93 76.60 -18.22
CA LEU A 21 -11.11 75.63 -17.50
C LEU A 21 -11.95 74.47 -16.94
N VAL A 22 -13.09 74.77 -16.32
CA VAL A 22 -14.03 73.75 -15.79
C VAL A 22 -14.56 72.86 -16.91
N VAL A 23 -14.94 73.46 -18.04
CA VAL A 23 -15.40 72.70 -19.22
C VAL A 23 -14.29 71.78 -19.75
N LEU A 24 -13.07 72.29 -19.87
CA LEU A 24 -11.94 71.50 -20.36
C LEU A 24 -11.61 70.34 -19.41
N PHE A 25 -11.66 70.59 -18.10
CA PHE A 25 -11.48 69.56 -17.08
C PHE A 25 -12.56 68.47 -17.16
N LEU A 26 -13.84 68.85 -17.34
CA LEU A 26 -14.93 67.91 -17.51
C LEU A 26 -14.75 67.04 -18.77
N VAL A 27 -14.36 67.64 -19.90
CA VAL A 27 -14.12 66.90 -21.15
C VAL A 27 -12.99 65.88 -20.98
N ILE A 28 -11.88 66.26 -20.36
CA ILE A 28 -10.76 65.36 -20.07
C ILE A 28 -11.18 64.24 -19.12
N SER A 29 -11.98 64.56 -18.09
CA SER A 29 -12.48 63.59 -17.13
C SER A 29 -13.38 62.55 -17.80
N ILE A 30 -14.31 62.98 -18.65
CA ILE A 30 -15.17 62.07 -19.45
C ILE A 30 -14.33 61.15 -20.32
N PHE A 31 -13.32 61.68 -21.01
CA PHE A 31 -12.43 60.87 -21.85
C PHE A 31 -11.65 59.84 -21.02
N SER A 32 -11.14 60.25 -19.84
CA SER A 32 -10.45 59.34 -18.92
C SER A 32 -11.35 58.21 -18.43
N PHE A 33 -12.61 58.51 -18.08
CA PHE A 33 -13.58 57.48 -17.70
C PHE A 33 -13.90 56.53 -18.84
N PHE A 34 -13.95 57.03 -20.08
CA PHE A 34 -14.19 56.22 -21.25
C PHE A 34 -13.05 55.20 -21.48
N VAL A 35 -11.79 55.65 -21.39
CA VAL A 35 -10.62 54.79 -21.49
C VAL A 35 -10.60 53.75 -20.34
N PHE A 36 -10.94 54.17 -19.12
CA PHE A 36 -11.03 53.29 -17.97
C PHE A 36 -12.07 52.18 -18.16
N PHE A 37 -13.25 52.51 -18.69
CA PHE A 37 -14.29 51.52 -18.99
C PHE A 37 -13.79 50.49 -20.00
N ILE A 38 -13.20 50.95 -21.11
CA ILE A 38 -12.66 50.06 -22.16
C ILE A 38 -11.57 49.14 -21.60
N ALA A 39 -10.70 49.65 -20.72
CA ALA A 39 -9.62 48.86 -20.12
C ALA A 39 -10.12 47.76 -19.16
N ILE A 40 -11.25 47.96 -18.49
CA ILE A 40 -11.82 46.99 -17.53
C ILE A 40 -12.58 45.85 -18.20
N LEU A 41 -13.24 46.11 -19.33
CA LEU A 41 -14.02 45.11 -20.07
C LEU A 41 -13.27 43.78 -20.31
N PRO A 42 -12.03 43.77 -20.86
CA PRO A 42 -11.34 42.51 -21.14
C PRO A 42 -10.98 41.75 -19.86
N SER A 43 -10.64 42.45 -18.77
CA SER A 43 -10.33 41.84 -17.48
C SER A 43 -11.57 41.16 -16.87
N TYR A 44 -12.73 41.82 -16.97
CA TYR A 44 -13.99 41.27 -16.49
C TYR A 44 -14.40 40.03 -17.30
N PHE A 45 -14.30 40.11 -18.63
CA PHE A 45 -14.65 39.01 -19.52
C PHE A 45 -13.76 37.78 -19.29
N LEU A 46 -12.45 37.98 -19.15
CA LEU A 46 -11.50 36.90 -18.89
C LEU A 46 -11.77 36.21 -17.55
N SER A 47 -12.12 36.98 -16.50
CA SER A 47 -12.47 36.42 -15.20
C SER A 47 -13.74 35.57 -15.24
N SER A 48 -14.76 36.01 -15.97
CA SER A 48 -16.03 35.30 -16.09
C SER A 48 -15.87 33.96 -16.83
N VAL A 49 -15.11 33.96 -17.93
CA VAL A 49 -14.81 32.74 -18.69
C VAL A 49 -13.95 31.76 -17.89
N LYS A 50 -13.05 32.25 -17.03
CA LYS A 50 -12.22 31.36 -16.21
C LYS A 50 -13.04 30.60 -15.18
N ASN A 51 -14.05 31.22 -14.59
CA ASN A 51 -14.94 30.57 -13.63
C ASN A 51 -15.75 29.45 -14.30
N SER A 52 -16.34 29.71 -15.47
CA SER A 52 -17.09 28.67 -16.18
C SER A 52 -16.22 27.49 -16.64
N ILE A 53 -14.97 27.75 -17.05
CA ILE A 53 -14.02 26.68 -17.39
C ILE A 53 -13.65 25.85 -16.16
N VAL A 54 -13.49 26.47 -14.99
CA VAL A 54 -13.19 25.76 -13.74
C VAL A 54 -14.36 24.87 -13.33
N ASP A 55 -15.60 25.39 -13.40
CA ASP A 55 -16.79 24.62 -13.07
C ASP A 55 -16.98 23.44 -14.04
N VAL A 56 -16.81 23.65 -15.35
CA VAL A 56 -16.87 22.57 -16.35
C VAL A 56 -15.78 21.51 -16.12
N LYS A 57 -14.56 21.92 -15.73
CA LYS A 57 -13.50 20.95 -15.38
C LYS A 57 -13.82 20.18 -14.10
N LEU A 58 -14.39 20.82 -13.10
CA LEU A 58 -14.81 20.16 -11.87
C LEU A 58 -15.96 19.18 -12.11
N GLU A 59 -16.93 19.55 -12.95
CA GLU A 59 -17.99 18.63 -13.36
C GLU A 59 -17.45 17.48 -14.20
N ALA A 60 -16.54 17.74 -15.15
CA ALA A 60 -15.89 16.70 -15.92
C ALA A 60 -15.08 15.73 -15.03
N GLN A 61 -14.41 16.23 -13.99
CA GLN A 61 -13.66 15.40 -13.04
C GLN A 61 -14.57 14.63 -12.07
N LYS A 62 -15.73 15.19 -11.70
CA LYS A 62 -16.76 14.47 -10.92
C LYS A 62 -17.44 13.38 -11.75
N ASN A 63 -17.61 13.61 -13.05
CA ASN A 63 -18.25 12.70 -13.99
C ASN A 63 -17.25 11.74 -14.65
N GLU A 64 -15.94 11.99 -14.52
CA GLU A 64 -14.92 10.97 -14.72
C GLU A 64 -15.16 9.87 -13.70
N ILE A 65 -15.83 8.83 -14.18
CA ILE A 65 -15.97 7.56 -13.50
C ILE A 65 -14.54 7.13 -13.18
N VAL A 66 -14.15 7.23 -11.91
CA VAL A 66 -12.90 6.62 -11.40
C VAL A 66 -12.89 5.22 -11.99
N PRO A 67 -11.92 4.87 -12.85
CA PRO A 67 -11.98 3.61 -13.57
C PRO A 67 -12.08 2.52 -12.53
N LEU A 68 -13.26 1.90 -12.46
CA LEU A 68 -13.51 0.75 -11.60
C LEU A 68 -12.34 -0.18 -11.87
N PRO A 69 -11.56 -0.55 -10.84
CA PRO A 69 -10.37 -1.34 -11.06
C PRO A 69 -10.78 -2.57 -11.84
N ASP A 70 -10.19 -2.72 -13.03
CA ASP A 70 -10.44 -3.84 -13.92
C ASP A 70 -10.38 -5.14 -13.12
N GLN A 71 -11.15 -6.15 -13.53
CA GLN A 71 -11.21 -7.43 -12.81
C GLN A 71 -9.80 -8.01 -12.62
N LYS A 72 -8.90 -7.76 -13.57
CA LYS A 72 -7.47 -8.07 -13.48
C LYS A 72 -6.74 -7.32 -12.36
N THR A 73 -7.01 -6.03 -12.19
CA THR A 73 -6.45 -5.21 -11.10
C THR A 73 -6.94 -5.69 -9.74
N LEU A 74 -8.21 -6.06 -9.61
CA LEU A 74 -8.75 -6.64 -8.38
C LEU A 74 -8.09 -7.98 -8.04
N LEU A 75 -7.84 -8.82 -9.05
CA LEU A 75 -7.11 -10.08 -8.86
C LEU A 75 -5.66 -9.83 -8.42
N ILE A 76 -4.97 -8.85 -9.00
CA ILE A 76 -3.61 -8.47 -8.61
C ILE A 76 -3.58 -7.97 -7.16
N ILE A 77 -4.51 -7.09 -6.77
CA ILE A 77 -4.61 -6.58 -5.40
C ILE A 77 -4.85 -7.73 -4.42
N LYS A 78 -5.73 -8.68 -4.76
CA LYS A 78 -6.01 -9.85 -3.93
C LYS A 78 -4.78 -10.75 -3.77
N ASP A 79 -4.03 -10.98 -4.84
CA ASP A 79 -2.78 -11.74 -4.80
C ASP A 79 -1.71 -11.03 -3.95
N LEU A 80 -1.58 -9.71 -4.11
CA LEU A 80 -0.63 -8.90 -3.35
C LEU A 80 -0.93 -8.95 -1.85
N ASN A 81 -2.20 -8.78 -1.48
CA ASN A 81 -2.63 -8.88 -0.07
C ASN A 81 -2.38 -10.27 0.51
N LYS A 82 -2.58 -11.35 -0.27
CA LYS A 82 -2.26 -12.71 0.17
C LYS A 82 -0.76 -12.88 0.43
N LYS A 83 0.09 -12.35 -0.44
CA LYS A 83 1.55 -12.41 -0.26
C LYS A 83 2.02 -11.59 0.93
N LEU A 84 1.48 -10.38 1.11
CA LEU A 84 1.76 -9.54 2.27
C LEU A 84 1.31 -10.20 3.56
N TYR A 85 0.14 -10.85 3.57
CA TYR A 85 -0.32 -11.61 4.71
C TYR A 85 0.67 -12.71 5.10
N LEU A 86 1.19 -13.49 4.14
CA LEU A 86 2.19 -14.53 4.42
C LEU A 86 3.50 -13.98 4.98
N ILE A 87 3.94 -12.80 4.52
CA ILE A 87 5.16 -12.15 4.99
C ILE A 87 4.97 -11.58 6.40
N LEU A 88 3.85 -10.89 6.65
CA LEU A 88 3.54 -10.30 7.95
C LEU A 88 3.25 -11.37 9.00
N ASN A 89 2.55 -12.45 8.64
CA ASN A 89 2.37 -13.59 9.55
C ASN A 89 3.66 -14.37 9.76
N THR A 90 4.69 -14.28 8.92
CA THR A 90 5.98 -14.97 9.19
C THR A 90 6.68 -14.44 10.46
N GLU A 91 6.44 -13.18 10.83
CA GLU A 91 7.01 -12.60 12.06
C GLU A 91 6.28 -13.07 13.33
N ASN A 92 4.97 -13.34 13.26
CA ASN A 92 4.13 -13.73 14.41
C ASN A 92 3.86 -15.24 14.48
N GLU A 93 3.62 -15.85 13.34
CA GLU A 93 3.60 -17.28 13.10
C GLU A 93 4.94 -17.63 12.44
N LYS A 94 5.95 -17.91 13.28
CA LYS A 94 7.18 -18.56 12.82
C LYS A 94 6.73 -19.66 11.84
N PHE A 95 7.35 -19.84 10.69
CA PHE A 95 7.03 -21.01 9.86
C PHE A 95 7.42 -22.26 10.69
N ILE A 96 6.46 -22.97 11.33
CA ILE A 96 6.73 -23.96 12.41
C ILE A 96 6.81 -25.40 11.91
N VAL A 97 7.21 -25.59 10.65
CA VAL A 97 8.20 -26.63 10.38
C VAL A 97 9.52 -25.92 10.22
N SER A 98 10.17 -25.64 11.35
CA SER A 98 11.49 -25.03 11.29
C SER A 98 12.36 -25.92 10.40
N GLN A 99 12.99 -25.34 9.39
CA GLN A 99 13.99 -26.02 8.56
C GLN A 99 14.96 -26.83 9.44
N LYS A 100 15.22 -26.33 10.66
CA LYS A 100 15.95 -26.99 11.74
C LYS A 100 15.44 -28.40 12.07
N VAL A 101 14.13 -28.61 12.20
CA VAL A 101 13.55 -29.92 12.54
C VAL A 101 13.64 -30.90 11.36
N ILE A 102 13.31 -30.48 10.14
CA ILE A 102 13.51 -31.34 8.95
C ILE A 102 14.99 -31.67 8.78
N ASN A 103 15.88 -30.68 8.94
CA ASN A 103 17.32 -30.91 8.87
C ASN A 103 17.79 -31.88 9.96
N ALA A 104 17.29 -31.78 11.19
CA ALA A 104 17.64 -32.70 12.27
C ALA A 104 17.24 -34.15 11.90
N ILE A 105 16.04 -34.36 11.34
CA ILE A 105 15.60 -35.68 10.86
C ILE A 105 16.53 -36.21 9.76
N ILE A 106 16.86 -35.38 8.76
CA ILE A 106 17.69 -35.79 7.62
C ILE A 106 19.14 -36.05 8.05
N LEU A 107 19.71 -35.23 8.93
CA LEU A 107 21.09 -35.37 9.41
C LEU A 107 21.26 -36.59 10.32
N LYS A 108 20.25 -36.93 11.11
CA LYS A 108 20.24 -38.13 11.97
C LYS A 108 19.83 -39.40 11.21
N LYS A 109 19.44 -39.28 9.93
CA LYS A 109 19.06 -40.43 9.11
C LYS A 109 20.28 -41.32 8.87
N MET A 110 20.20 -42.55 9.35
CA MET A 110 21.19 -43.58 9.03
C MET A 110 21.13 -43.95 7.54
N PHE A 111 22.28 -44.31 6.95
CA PHE A 111 22.36 -44.65 5.52
C PHE A 111 21.36 -45.74 5.13
N ASN A 112 21.15 -46.71 6.01
CA ASN A 112 20.35 -47.89 5.77
C ASN A 112 18.83 -47.66 5.98
N ILE A 113 18.41 -46.46 6.38
CA ILE A 113 16.99 -46.11 6.58
C ILE A 113 16.49 -45.31 5.38
N LYS A 114 15.33 -45.70 4.86
CA LYS A 114 14.62 -44.98 3.81
C LYS A 114 13.42 -44.28 4.42
N ILE A 115 13.33 -42.97 4.21
CA ILE A 115 12.15 -42.18 4.56
C ILE A 115 11.34 -42.01 3.28
N ASN A 116 10.07 -42.40 3.34
CA ASN A 116 9.15 -42.37 2.22
C ASN A 116 8.25 -41.14 2.29
N ASN A 117 7.83 -40.75 3.49
CA ASN A 117 6.93 -39.62 3.70
C ASN A 117 7.25 -38.91 5.02
N ILE A 118 7.11 -37.58 5.02
CA ILE A 118 7.14 -36.75 6.21
C ILE A 118 5.90 -35.87 6.13
N SER A 119 4.96 -36.07 7.05
CA SER A 119 3.78 -35.23 7.18
C SER A 119 3.89 -34.36 8.43
N TYR A 120 3.30 -33.18 8.35
CA TYR A 120 3.24 -32.23 9.44
C TYR A 120 1.78 -31.82 9.65
N GLU A 121 1.33 -31.93 10.89
CA GLU A 121 0.00 -31.52 11.33
C GLU A 121 0.16 -30.37 12.33
N GLU A 122 -0.34 -29.19 11.93
CA GLU A 122 -0.45 -28.03 12.80
C GLU A 122 -1.84 -28.00 13.43
N ASN A 123 -1.90 -28.30 14.73
CA ASN A 123 -3.07 -28.01 15.54
C ASN A 123 -2.95 -26.60 16.14
N THR A 124 -4.09 -25.98 16.43
CA THR A 124 -4.23 -24.57 16.85
C THR A 124 -3.48 -24.19 18.15
N SER A 125 -2.85 -25.16 18.83
CA SER A 125 -2.05 -24.98 20.03
C SER A 125 -0.57 -25.28 19.75
N LEU A 126 0.33 -24.40 20.19
CA LEU A 126 1.78 -24.54 20.10
C LEU A 126 2.31 -25.86 20.71
N GLN A 127 1.53 -26.52 21.56
CA GLN A 127 1.89 -27.75 22.28
C GLN A 127 1.51 -29.04 21.53
N ASP A 128 0.67 -28.98 20.50
CA ASP A 128 0.10 -30.17 19.82
C ASP A 128 0.61 -30.35 18.39
N ARG A 129 1.77 -29.77 18.06
CA ARG A 129 2.39 -29.98 16.75
C ARG A 129 2.94 -31.37 16.63
N LYS A 130 2.50 -32.10 15.61
CA LYS A 130 2.89 -33.47 15.38
C LYS A 130 3.53 -33.61 14.00
N ILE A 131 4.73 -34.18 13.97
CA ILE A 131 5.40 -34.59 12.73
C ILE A 131 5.32 -36.10 12.66
N SER A 132 4.84 -36.62 11.53
CA SER A 132 4.79 -38.05 11.29
C SER A 132 5.77 -38.43 10.18
N ILE A 133 6.53 -39.49 10.42
CA ILE A 133 7.54 -40.02 9.49
C ILE A 133 7.16 -41.45 9.14
N GLU A 134 7.07 -41.73 7.86
CA GLU A 134 6.89 -43.08 7.34
C GLU A 134 8.11 -43.50 6.53
N GLY A 135 8.54 -44.73 6.72
CA GLY A 135 9.73 -45.23 6.06
C GLY A 135 9.91 -46.74 6.15
N SER A 136 11.07 -47.19 5.70
CA SER A 136 11.50 -48.59 5.83
C SER A 136 12.89 -48.72 6.45
N ALA A 137 13.03 -49.70 7.34
CA ALA A 137 14.27 -50.07 8.03
C ALA A 137 14.61 -51.55 7.78
N PRO A 138 15.88 -51.90 7.61
CA PRO A 138 16.29 -53.27 7.27
C PRO A 138 16.15 -54.24 8.45
N SER A 139 16.32 -53.75 9.68
CA SER A 139 16.24 -54.56 10.91
C SER A 139 15.68 -53.75 12.09
N ARG A 140 15.31 -54.47 13.14
CA ARG A 140 14.78 -53.89 14.38
C ARG A 140 15.82 -53.03 15.10
N GLU A 141 17.07 -53.48 15.12
CA GLU A 141 18.19 -52.81 15.78
C GLU A 141 18.43 -51.45 15.12
N VAL A 142 18.45 -51.40 13.79
CA VAL A 142 18.61 -50.16 13.03
C VAL A 142 17.48 -49.16 13.31
N LEU A 143 16.23 -49.65 13.42
CA LEU A 143 15.08 -48.80 13.74
C LEU A 143 15.15 -48.26 15.18
N LEU A 144 15.60 -49.07 16.14
CA LEU A 144 15.82 -48.66 17.53
C LEU A 144 16.92 -47.60 17.65
N SER A 145 18.05 -47.80 16.97
CA SER A 145 19.13 -46.82 16.97
C SER A 145 18.73 -45.49 16.34
N PHE A 146 17.87 -45.52 15.31
CA PHE A 146 17.32 -44.31 14.72
C PHE A 146 16.38 -43.56 15.65
N ARG A 147 15.52 -44.28 16.39
CA ARG A 147 14.69 -43.68 17.44
C ARG A 147 15.57 -42.99 18.49
N GLN A 148 16.59 -43.68 18.99
CA GLN A 148 17.51 -43.12 20.00
C GLN A 148 18.23 -41.87 19.48
N ALA A 149 18.73 -41.90 18.24
CA ALA A 149 19.39 -40.76 17.64
C ALA A 149 18.50 -39.50 17.50
N LEU A 150 17.18 -39.69 17.42
CA LEU A 150 16.19 -38.62 17.42
C LEU A 150 15.79 -38.19 18.85
N GLU A 151 15.72 -39.12 19.81
CA GLU A 151 15.46 -38.81 21.23
C GLU A 151 16.62 -38.02 21.87
N ASP A 152 17.86 -38.29 21.46
CA ASP A 152 19.05 -37.60 21.94
C ASP A 152 19.20 -36.16 21.41
N ASP A 153 18.38 -35.76 20.43
CA ASP A 153 18.48 -34.45 19.79
C ASP A 153 17.57 -33.42 20.48
N ALA A 154 18.16 -32.31 20.92
CA ALA A 154 17.48 -31.25 21.67
C ALA A 154 16.34 -30.55 20.89
N ASN A 155 16.20 -30.80 19.59
CA ASN A 155 15.11 -30.28 18.77
C ASN A 155 13.79 -31.07 18.92
N PHE A 156 13.78 -32.19 19.64
CA PHE A 156 12.59 -33.01 19.87
C PHE A 156 12.30 -33.16 21.36
N LYS A 157 11.04 -32.98 21.74
CA LYS A 157 10.55 -33.22 23.11
C LYS A 157 10.18 -34.68 23.34
N GLN A 158 9.60 -35.30 22.31
CA GLN A 158 9.10 -36.67 22.40
C GLN A 158 9.15 -37.36 21.05
N VAL A 159 9.62 -38.60 21.07
CA VAL A 159 9.64 -39.50 19.91
C VAL A 159 8.81 -40.73 20.25
N ASN A 160 7.73 -40.95 19.51
CA ASN A 160 6.85 -42.09 19.69
C ASN A 160 6.98 -43.03 18.50
N LEU A 161 7.43 -44.25 18.79
CA LEU A 161 7.52 -45.35 17.82
C LEU A 161 6.59 -46.48 18.30
N PRO A 162 5.42 -46.66 17.65
CA PRO A 162 4.45 -47.69 18.01
C PRO A 162 5.04 -49.10 17.98
N ILE A 163 4.57 -49.95 18.91
CA ILE A 163 5.01 -51.35 19.03
C ILE A 163 4.68 -52.16 17.76
N SER A 164 3.62 -51.77 17.04
CA SER A 164 3.22 -52.37 15.76
C SER A 164 4.33 -52.34 14.70
N ASN A 165 5.26 -51.38 14.77
CA ASN A 165 6.40 -51.33 13.86
C ASN A 165 7.37 -52.49 14.06
N PHE A 166 7.38 -53.13 15.24
CA PHE A 166 8.33 -54.20 15.56
C PHE A 166 7.82 -55.62 15.28
N VAL A 167 6.61 -55.75 14.71
CA VAL A 167 5.98 -57.05 14.43
C VAL A 167 6.80 -57.86 13.40
N LYS A 168 7.48 -57.20 12.46
CA LYS A 168 8.38 -57.84 11.48
C LYS A 168 9.84 -57.76 11.97
N GLY A 169 10.62 -58.82 11.73
CA GLY A 169 12.03 -58.89 12.11
C GLY A 169 12.98 -58.23 11.10
N SER A 170 12.59 -58.14 9.83
CA SER A 170 13.37 -57.56 8.74
C SER A 170 12.48 -56.80 7.75
N ASN A 171 13.06 -55.84 7.02
CA ASN A 171 12.35 -54.95 6.08
C ASN A 171 11.08 -54.34 6.68
N ILE A 172 11.26 -53.70 7.83
CA ILE A 172 10.22 -53.11 8.65
C ILE A 172 9.72 -51.83 7.99
N GLN A 173 8.44 -51.76 7.66
CA GLN A 173 7.76 -50.49 7.40
C GLN A 173 7.39 -49.88 8.75
N PHE A 174 7.82 -48.65 8.99
CA PHE A 174 7.61 -47.96 10.26
C PHE A 174 6.85 -46.66 10.06
N TYR A 175 6.05 -46.32 11.06
CA TYR A 175 5.46 -45.00 11.26
C TYR A 175 5.93 -44.43 12.60
N LEU A 176 6.47 -43.23 12.62
CA LEU A 176 7.04 -42.60 13.80
C LEU A 176 6.45 -41.20 13.98
N SER A 177 6.06 -40.86 15.19
CA SER A 177 5.50 -39.55 15.54
C SER A 177 6.47 -38.77 16.41
N LEU A 178 6.67 -37.50 16.10
CA LEU A 178 7.59 -36.59 16.78
C LEU A 178 6.84 -35.34 17.25
N ILE A 179 7.24 -34.84 18.42
CA ILE A 179 6.82 -33.53 18.93
C ILE A 179 8.06 -32.63 18.97
N PRO A 180 8.10 -31.53 18.19
CA PRO A 180 9.24 -30.60 18.18
C PRO A 180 9.34 -29.79 19.48
N SER A 181 10.56 -29.41 19.87
CA SER A 181 10.86 -28.63 21.08
C SER A 181 10.47 -27.16 20.98
#